data_AF-A0A371QIP7-F1
#
_entry.id   AF-A0A371QIP7-F1
#
_cell.length_a   1.000
_cell.length_b   1.000
_cell.length_c   1.000
_cell.angle_alpha   90.00
_cell.angle_beta   90.00
_cell.angle_gamma   90.00
#
_symmetry.space_group_name_H-M   'P 1'
#
loop_
_entity.id
_entity.type
_entity.pdbx_description
1 polymer ?
#
loop_
_entity_poly.entity_id
_entity_poly.type
_entity_poly.pdbx_seq_one_letter_code
_entity_poly.pdbx_strand_id
1 'polypeptide(L)'
;MDIDLTSILIGITALSTFFIPIGMHQFSQWRKQSKTRNVFENAARNYGLKFDTSEILRDGTAIGIDIPNRMFLHLKSGNDTLIGLDDIQSCSFYKHQQKKRADDGSESQILIIGIQIVLKKSQTRKLNLPIFEGKEGFTFGDEERVTERWIKNIRSNLTAEEVVVEV
;
A
#
# COMPACT_ATOMS: atom_id res chain seq x y z
N MET A 1 10.02 -23.86 -51.42
CA MET A 1 9.46 -22.67 -50.76
C MET A 1 10.47 -22.29 -49.70
N ASP A 2 11.48 -21.53 -50.11
CA ASP A 2 12.56 -21.13 -49.22
C ASP A 2 12.01 -20.07 -48.29
N ILE A 3 11.84 -20.45 -47.03
CA ILE A 3 11.42 -19.52 -46.01
C ILE A 3 12.56 -18.51 -45.87
N ASP A 4 12.29 -17.26 -46.22
CA ASP A 4 13.29 -16.20 -46.13
C ASP A 4 13.61 -15.96 -44.65
N LEU A 5 14.71 -16.59 -44.20
CA LEU A 5 15.25 -16.50 -42.85
C LEU A 5 15.39 -15.04 -42.38
N THR A 6 15.61 -14.12 -43.31
CA THR A 6 15.69 -12.68 -43.06
C THR A 6 14.36 -12.14 -42.54
N SER A 7 13.25 -12.56 -43.14
CA SER A 7 11.90 -12.11 -42.77
C SER A 7 11.48 -12.70 -41.40
N ILE A 8 11.86 -13.95 -41.10
CA ILE A 8 11.68 -14.53 -39.77
C ILE A 8 12.48 -13.74 -38.73
N LEU A 9 13.74 -13.44 -39.03
CA LEU A 9 14.62 -12.73 -38.10
C LEU A 9 14.07 -11.34 -37.79
N ILE A 10 13.64 -10.58 -38.79
CA ILE A 10 13.01 -9.26 -38.60
C ILE A 10 11.77 -9.37 -37.70
N GLY A 11 10.94 -10.39 -37.91
CA GLY A 11 9.76 -10.66 -37.07
C GLY A 11 10.11 -10.91 -35.61
N ILE A 12 11.13 -11.73 -35.33
CA ILE A 12 11.58 -12.02 -33.97
C ILE A 12 12.16 -10.78 -33.29
N THR A 13 12.95 -9.98 -34.00
CA THR A 13 13.56 -8.75 -33.46
C THR A 13 12.48 -7.71 -33.15
N ALA A 14 11.48 -7.57 -34.03
CA ALA A 14 10.33 -6.69 -33.81
C ALA A 14 9.54 -7.11 -32.56
N LEU A 15 9.21 -8.40 -32.42
CA LEU A 15 8.52 -8.91 -31.22
C LEU A 15 9.34 -8.66 -29.94
N SER A 16 10.65 -8.93 -29.98
CA SER A 16 11.54 -8.75 -28.83
C SER A 16 11.53 -7.31 -28.33
N THR A 17 11.44 -6.33 -29.23
CA THR A 17 11.41 -4.91 -28.88
C THR A 17 10.18 -4.53 -28.04
N PHE A 18 9.04 -5.20 -28.26
CA PHE A 18 7.83 -4.99 -27.47
C PHE A 18 7.81 -5.77 -26.15
N PHE A 19 8.28 -7.03 -26.16
CA PHE A 19 8.20 -7.88 -24.97
C PHE A 19 9.26 -7.55 -23.92
N ILE A 20 10.47 -7.14 -24.33
CA ILE A 20 11.57 -6.87 -23.39
C ILE A 20 11.21 -5.77 -22.38
N PRO A 21 10.72 -4.58 -22.78
CA PRO A 21 10.36 -3.53 -21.82
C PRO A 21 9.27 -3.96 -20.84
N ILE A 22 8.27 -4.71 -21.32
CA ILE A 22 7.17 -5.23 -20.49
C ILE A 22 7.70 -6.21 -19.45
N GLY A 23 8.53 -7.17 -19.90
CA GLY A 23 9.16 -8.16 -19.02
C GLY A 23 10.07 -7.51 -17.97
N MET A 24 10.89 -6.53 -18.38
CA MET A 24 11.74 -5.77 -17.46
C MET A 24 10.92 -5.01 -16.42
N HIS A 25 9.84 -4.34 -16.84
CA HIS A 25 8.96 -3.63 -15.92
C HIS A 25 8.31 -4.59 -14.91
N GLN A 26 7.75 -5.70 -15.38
CA GLN A 26 7.08 -6.68 -14.52
C GLN A 26 8.06 -7.33 -13.53
N PHE A 27 9.27 -7.65 -13.97
CA PHE A 27 10.31 -8.22 -13.10
C PHE A 27 10.80 -7.24 -12.03
N SER A 28 10.92 -5.95 -12.38
CA SER A 28 11.25 -4.89 -11.43
C SER A 28 10.18 -4.74 -10.34
N GLN A 29 8.90 -4.76 -10.72
CA GLN A 29 7.78 -4.70 -9.78
C GLN A 29 7.76 -5.92 -8.85
N TRP A 30 7.97 -7.12 -9.40
CA TRP A 30 8.03 -8.36 -8.61
C TRP A 30 9.16 -8.34 -7.58
N ARG A 31 10.36 -7.87 -7.95
CA ARG A 31 11.48 -7.71 -7.02
C ARG A 31 11.16 -6.73 -5.90
N LYS A 32 10.51 -5.60 -6.20
CA LYS A 32 10.10 -4.61 -5.18
C LYS A 32 9.10 -5.21 -4.19
N GLN A 33 8.07 -5.89 -4.69
CA GLN A 33 7.08 -6.54 -3.83
C GLN A 33 7.68 -7.64 -2.96
N SER A 34 8.56 -8.47 -3.52
CA SER A 34 9.27 -9.51 -2.76
C SER A 34 10.14 -8.90 -1.65
N LYS A 35 10.81 -7.78 -1.92
CA LYS A 35 11.57 -7.06 -0.89
C LYS A 35 10.67 -6.52 0.22
N THR A 36 9.57 -5.83 -0.13
CA THR A 36 8.60 -5.34 0.85
C THR A 36 8.03 -6.48 1.69
N ARG A 37 7.70 -7.61 1.06
CA ARG A 37 7.24 -8.82 1.74
C ARG A 37 8.22 -9.30 2.80
N ASN A 38 9.49 -9.44 2.42
CA ASN A 38 10.52 -9.90 3.35
C ASN A 38 10.69 -8.95 4.53
N VAL A 39 10.65 -7.63 4.28
CA VAL A 39 10.71 -6.63 5.37
C VAL A 39 9.49 -6.73 6.28
N PHE A 40 8.29 -6.89 5.72
CA PHE A 40 7.06 -7.04 6.47
C PHE A 40 7.04 -8.32 7.31
N GLU A 41 7.43 -9.46 6.74
CA GLU A 41 7.54 -10.73 7.46
C GLU A 41 8.63 -10.68 8.56
N ASN A 42 9.71 -9.94 8.33
CA ASN A 42 10.73 -9.73 9.35
C ASN A 42 10.22 -8.83 10.49
N ALA A 43 9.51 -7.75 10.18
CA ALA A 43 8.85 -6.92 11.20
C ALA A 43 7.84 -7.74 12.01
N ALA A 44 7.01 -8.55 11.34
CA ALA A 44 6.07 -9.47 11.99
C ALA A 44 6.78 -10.39 12.98
N ARG A 45 7.88 -11.02 12.56
CA ARG A 45 8.69 -11.91 13.39
C ARG A 45 9.32 -11.18 14.58
N ASN A 46 9.84 -9.97 14.37
CA ASN A 46 10.42 -9.16 15.43
C ASN A 46 9.40 -8.80 16.52
N TYR A 47 8.15 -8.56 16.14
CA TYR A 47 7.06 -8.28 17.06
C TYR A 47 6.34 -9.54 17.57
N GLY A 48 6.74 -10.73 17.13
CA GLY A 48 6.07 -11.98 17.52
C GLY A 48 4.65 -12.14 16.95
N LEU A 49 4.32 -11.43 15.88
CA LEU A 49 2.98 -11.39 15.28
C LEU A 49 2.77 -12.52 14.28
N LYS A 50 1.52 -12.99 14.20
CA LYS A 50 1.01 -13.90 13.17
C LYS A 50 -0.23 -13.28 12.55
N PHE A 51 -0.07 -12.69 11.36
CA PHE A 51 -1.17 -12.02 10.70
C PHE A 51 -2.20 -13.01 10.15
N ASP A 52 -3.46 -12.87 10.57
CA ASP A 52 -4.60 -13.55 9.98
C ASP A 52 -4.95 -12.97 8.62
N THR A 53 -4.81 -11.66 8.49
CA THR A 53 -5.02 -10.93 7.25
C THR A 53 -3.85 -10.00 7.01
N SER A 54 -3.20 -10.14 5.86
CA SER A 54 -2.14 -9.23 5.43
C SER A 54 -2.20 -9.01 3.93
N GLU A 55 -1.80 -7.83 3.48
CA GLU A 55 -1.75 -7.48 2.06
C GLU A 55 -0.52 -6.61 1.78
N ILE A 56 0.09 -6.85 0.63
CA ILE A 56 1.20 -6.04 0.11
C ILE A 56 0.67 -5.28 -1.09
N LEU A 57 0.77 -3.96 -1.02
CA LEU A 57 0.21 -3.04 -1.99
C LEU A 57 1.24 -2.66 -3.04
N ARG A 58 0.74 -2.15 -4.17
CA ARG A 58 1.56 -1.85 -5.36
C ARG A 58 2.62 -0.77 -5.11
N ASP A 59 2.37 0.14 -4.19
CA ASP A 59 3.30 1.23 -3.84
C ASP A 59 4.40 0.80 -2.84
N GLY A 60 4.43 -0.49 -2.49
CA GLY A 60 5.38 -1.02 -1.51
C GLY A 60 4.95 -0.81 -0.06
N THR A 61 3.72 -0.36 0.18
CA THR A 61 3.08 -0.41 1.49
C THR A 61 2.65 -1.84 1.82
N ALA A 62 2.81 -2.28 3.06
CA ALA A 62 2.27 -3.54 3.55
C ALA A 62 1.45 -3.32 4.82
N ILE A 63 0.34 -4.04 4.94
CA ILE A 63 -0.62 -3.87 6.03
C ILE A 63 -1.01 -5.26 6.54
N GLY A 64 -1.16 -5.42 7.85
CA GLY A 64 -1.67 -6.64 8.44
C GLY A 64 -2.39 -6.43 9.76
N ILE A 65 -3.33 -7.34 10.03
CA ILE A 65 -4.02 -7.48 11.32
C ILE A 65 -3.72 -8.87 11.87
N ASP A 66 -3.28 -8.89 13.12
CA ASP A 66 -3.17 -10.07 13.97
C ASP A 66 -4.33 -10.01 14.96
N ILE A 67 -5.34 -10.84 14.71
CA ILE A 67 -6.57 -10.92 15.49
C ILE A 67 -6.29 -11.52 16.87
N PRO A 68 -5.54 -12.64 17.01
CA PRO A 68 -5.19 -13.19 18.32
C PRO A 68 -4.51 -12.20 19.26
N ASN A 69 -3.53 -11.44 18.76
CA ASN A 69 -2.80 -10.47 19.57
C ASN A 69 -3.43 -9.07 19.54
N ARG A 70 -4.53 -8.88 18.82
CA ARG A 70 -5.23 -7.60 18.63
C ARG A 70 -4.30 -6.47 18.19
N MET A 71 -3.46 -6.75 17.20
CA MET A 71 -2.46 -5.81 16.68
C MET A 71 -2.69 -5.50 15.21
N PHE A 72 -2.44 -4.24 14.84
CA PHE A 72 -2.41 -3.75 13.47
C PHE A 72 -1.00 -3.26 13.13
N LEU A 73 -0.43 -3.79 12.05
CA LEU A 73 0.87 -3.37 11.54
C LEU A 73 0.70 -2.68 10.19
N HIS A 74 1.24 -1.48 10.08
CA HIS A 74 1.43 -0.76 8.82
C HIS A 74 2.92 -0.60 8.56
N LEU A 75 3.36 -0.89 7.34
CA LEU A 75 4.74 -0.72 6.90
C LEU A 75 4.72 0.12 5.63
N LYS A 76 5.41 1.26 5.64
CA LYS A 76 5.64 2.06 4.43
C LYS A 76 7.04 2.65 4.39
N SER A 77 7.70 2.51 3.25
CA SER A 77 9.04 3.08 3.01
C SER A 77 10.08 2.68 4.09
N GLY A 78 9.94 1.48 4.67
CA GLY A 78 10.82 0.98 5.71
C GLY A 78 10.49 1.44 7.14
N ASN A 79 9.48 2.30 7.33
CA ASN A 79 8.96 2.64 8.65
C ASN A 79 7.79 1.70 8.97
N ASP A 80 7.91 0.99 10.08
CA ASP A 80 6.83 0.21 10.67
C ASP A 80 6.10 1.02 11.73
N THR A 81 4.78 0.85 11.75
CA THR A 81 3.89 1.44 12.74
C THR A 81 3.01 0.33 13.28
N LEU A 82 3.27 -0.06 14.52
CA LEU A 82 2.49 -1.06 15.26
C LEU A 82 1.48 -0.37 16.17
N ILE A 83 0.22 -0.77 16.08
CA ILE A 83 -0.89 -0.17 16.81
C ILE A 83 -1.74 -1.29 17.41
N GLY A 84 -1.99 -1.24 18.72
CA GLY A 84 -2.97 -2.14 19.34
C GLY A 84 -4.38 -1.76 18.90
N LEU A 85 -5.18 -2.71 18.44
CA LEU A 85 -6.57 -2.48 18.05
C LEU A 85 -7.40 -1.93 19.22
N ASP A 86 -7.06 -2.30 20.46
CA ASP A 86 -7.72 -1.78 21.66
C ASP A 86 -7.43 -0.31 21.95
N ASP A 87 -6.30 0.20 21.44
CA ASP A 87 -5.90 1.61 21.55
C ASP A 87 -6.57 2.48 20.47
N ILE A 88 -7.25 1.89 19.49
CA ILE A 88 -7.95 2.62 18.41
C ILE A 88 -9.34 3.03 18.90
N GLN A 89 -9.62 4.33 18.90
CA GLN A 89 -10.95 4.89 19.17
C GLN A 89 -11.79 4.87 17.90
N SER A 90 -11.24 5.41 16.80
CA SER A 90 -11.91 5.44 15.51
C SER A 90 -10.90 5.37 14.39
N CYS A 91 -11.36 4.91 13.23
CA CYS A 91 -10.59 4.96 12.00
C CYS A 91 -11.45 5.48 10.87
N SER A 92 -10.90 6.38 10.06
CA SER A 92 -11.58 7.03 8.93
C SER A 92 -10.69 7.03 7.70
N PHE A 93 -11.34 7.19 6.55
CA PHE A 93 -10.64 7.44 5.30
C PHE A 93 -10.08 8.85 5.32
N TYR A 94 -8.84 9.04 4.86
CA TYR A 94 -8.35 10.38 4.57
C TYR A 94 -7.72 10.46 3.18
N LYS A 95 -7.86 11.64 2.60
CA LYS A 95 -7.32 12.02 1.32
C LYS A 95 -6.66 13.37 1.47
N HIS A 96 -5.38 13.46 1.11
CA HIS A 96 -4.60 14.67 1.26
C HIS A 96 -3.82 14.96 -0.01
N GLN A 97 -3.87 16.20 -0.48
CA GLN A 97 -3.05 16.67 -1.59
C GLN A 97 -1.86 17.45 -1.04
N GLN A 98 -0.66 17.04 -1.44
CA GLN A 98 0.57 17.72 -1.08
C GLN A 98 1.27 18.20 -2.35
N LYS A 99 1.66 19.49 -2.36
CA LYS A 99 2.57 20.01 -3.36
C LYS A 99 4.00 19.57 -3.01
N LYS A 100 4.64 18.84 -3.91
CA LYS A 100 6.06 18.49 -3.81
C LYS A 100 6.81 19.21 -4.92
N ARG A 101 7.74 20.08 -4.52
CA ARG A 101 8.68 20.72 -5.42
C ARG A 101 9.72 19.67 -5.82
N ALA A 102 9.85 19.42 -7.11
CA ALA A 102 10.93 18.61 -7.64
C ALA A 102 12.24 19.41 -7.67
N ASP A 103 13.36 18.70 -7.79
CA ASP A 103 14.72 19.27 -7.78
C ASP A 103 14.97 20.21 -8.98
N ASP A 104 14.20 20.04 -10.07
CA ASP A 104 14.19 20.90 -11.25
C ASP A 104 13.36 22.19 -11.08
N GLY A 105 12.79 22.42 -9.89
CA GLY A 105 11.95 23.58 -9.58
C GLY A 105 10.48 23.43 -9.97
N SER A 106 10.09 22.33 -10.64
CA SER A 106 8.70 22.07 -11.00
C SER A 106 7.83 21.73 -9.78
N GLU A 107 6.60 22.25 -9.73
CA GLU A 107 5.61 21.83 -8.73
C GLU A 107 4.88 20.58 -9.23
N SER A 108 5.01 19.49 -8.48
CA SER A 108 4.18 18.29 -8.68
C SER A 108 3.17 18.17 -7.56
N GLN A 109 1.91 17.89 -7.90
CA GLN A 109 0.89 17.58 -6.91
C GLN A 109 0.88 16.06 -6.66
N ILE A 110 0.99 15.68 -5.40
CA ILE A 110 0.91 14.29 -4.94
C ILE A 110 -0.40 14.13 -4.20
N LEU A 111 -1.19 13.15 -4.61
CA LEU A 111 -2.37 12.73 -3.91
C LEU A 111 -2.03 11.53 -3.02
N ILE A 112 -2.34 11.68 -1.74
CA ILE A 112 -2.13 10.69 -0.69
C ILE A 112 -3.49 10.17 -0.25
N ILE A 113 -3.65 8.85 -0.26
CA ILE A 113 -4.85 8.17 0.24
C ILE A 113 -4.42 7.25 1.37
N GLY A 114 -5.16 7.22 2.47
CA GLY A 114 -4.84 6.34 3.58
C GLY A 114 -5.90 6.25 4.67
N ILE A 115 -5.47 5.68 5.80
CA ILE A 115 -6.30 5.49 6.98
C ILE A 115 -5.86 6.47 8.05
N GLN A 116 -6.79 7.26 8.55
CA GLN A 116 -6.59 8.09 9.72
C GLN A 116 -7.10 7.32 10.93
N ILE A 117 -6.26 7.21 11.96
CA ILE A 117 -6.57 6.53 13.22
C ILE A 117 -6.56 7.56 14.33
N VAL A 118 -7.60 7.56 15.16
CA VAL A 118 -7.66 8.31 16.41
C VAL A 118 -7.41 7.33 17.55
N LEU A 119 -6.45 7.63 18.42
CA LEU A 119 -6.08 6.77 19.54
C LEU A 119 -6.84 7.14 20.81
N LYS A 120 -7.33 6.16 21.58
CA LYS A 120 -8.06 6.37 22.85
C LYS A 120 -7.25 7.15 23.87
N LYS A 121 -5.95 6.84 24.00
CA LYS A 121 -5.03 7.49 24.96
C LYS A 121 -4.81 8.98 24.70
N SER A 122 -5.14 9.46 23.50
CA SER A 122 -4.98 10.87 23.13
C SER A 122 -6.00 11.19 22.05
N GLN A 123 -7.21 11.59 22.47
CA GLN A 123 -8.32 11.96 21.56
C GLN A 123 -7.92 13.04 20.54
N THR A 124 -6.85 13.81 20.82
CA THR A 124 -6.29 14.82 19.92
C THR A 124 -5.23 14.29 18.97
N ARG A 125 -4.64 13.11 19.20
CA ARG A 125 -3.57 12.55 18.36
C ARG A 125 -4.17 11.71 17.24
N LYS A 126 -4.33 12.35 16.08
CA LYS A 126 -4.63 11.70 14.81
C LYS A 126 -3.36 11.15 14.19
N LEU A 127 -3.36 9.88 13.85
CA LEU A 127 -2.28 9.22 13.13
C LEU A 127 -2.72 8.98 11.70
N ASN A 128 -2.03 9.60 10.74
CA ASN A 128 -2.30 9.43 9.33
C ASN A 128 -1.38 8.33 8.79
N LEU A 129 -1.98 7.22 8.38
CA LEU A 129 -1.28 6.08 7.78
C LEU A 129 -1.50 6.08 6.27
N PRO A 130 -0.53 6.61 5.50
CA PRO A 130 -0.66 6.65 4.05
C PRO A 130 -0.64 5.22 3.50
N ILE A 131 -1.64 4.87 2.70
CA ILE A 131 -1.72 3.57 2.03
C ILE A 131 -1.22 3.68 0.59
N PHE A 132 -1.55 4.78 -0.09
CA PHE A 132 -1.17 5.03 -1.47
C PHE A 132 -0.66 6.46 -1.62
N GLU A 133 0.39 6.63 -2.42
CA GLU A 133 0.91 7.93 -2.86
C GLU A 133 1.06 7.91 -4.38
N GLY A 134 0.38 8.82 -5.06
CA GLY A 134 0.40 8.92 -6.52
C GLY A 134 0.50 10.37 -6.98
N LYS A 135 1.08 10.59 -8.17
CA LYS A 135 1.00 11.91 -8.81
C LYS A 135 -0.44 12.19 -9.24
N GLU A 136 -0.87 13.44 -9.11
CA GLU A 136 -2.17 13.88 -9.60
C GLU A 136 -2.30 13.60 -11.11
N GLY A 137 -3.44 13.05 -11.54
CA GLY A 137 -3.68 12.62 -12.93
C GLY A 137 -3.46 11.12 -13.19
N PHE A 138 -2.91 10.36 -12.25
CA PHE A 138 -3.00 8.90 -12.29
C PHE A 138 -4.38 8.46 -11.80
N THR A 139 -5.04 7.56 -12.52
CA THR A 139 -6.33 6.99 -12.12
C THR A 139 -6.15 6.15 -10.87
N PHE A 140 -6.72 6.62 -9.76
CA PHE A 140 -7.02 5.80 -8.59
C PHE A 140 -8.14 4.85 -9.01
N GLY A 141 -7.79 3.63 -9.40
CA GLY A 141 -8.74 2.63 -9.85
C GLY A 141 -9.42 1.92 -8.68
N ASP A 142 -8.63 1.34 -7.79
CA ASP A 142 -9.11 0.46 -6.71
C ASP A 142 -8.59 0.89 -5.32
N GLU A 143 -7.77 1.94 -5.26
CA GLU A 143 -7.04 2.37 -4.05
C GLU A 143 -8.00 2.81 -2.93
N GLU A 144 -9.06 3.55 -3.28
CA GLU A 144 -10.11 3.95 -2.34
C GLU A 144 -10.83 2.70 -1.80
N ARG A 145 -11.21 1.78 -2.69
CA ARG A 145 -11.86 0.51 -2.32
C ARG A 145 -11.00 -0.38 -1.41
N VAL A 146 -9.70 -0.46 -1.69
CA VAL A 146 -8.74 -1.20 -0.84
C VAL A 146 -8.65 -0.53 0.54
N THR A 147 -8.57 0.80 0.58
CA THR A 147 -8.50 1.57 1.83
C THR A 147 -9.77 1.38 2.65
N GLU A 148 -10.95 1.48 2.03
CA GLU A 148 -12.24 1.25 2.68
C GLU A 148 -12.39 -0.17 3.20
N ARG A 149 -11.94 -1.17 2.44
CA ARG A 149 -11.92 -2.56 2.89
C ARG A 149 -11.08 -2.73 4.15
N TRP A 150 -9.89 -2.11 4.19
CA TRP A 150 -9.04 -2.15 5.38
C TRP A 150 -9.66 -1.40 6.55
N ILE A 151 -10.29 -0.25 6.34
CA ILE A 151 -11.04 0.47 7.38
C ILE A 151 -12.15 -0.42 7.93
N LYS A 152 -12.92 -1.10 7.07
CA LYS A 152 -13.97 -2.02 7.49
C LYS A 152 -13.41 -3.18 8.31
N ASN A 153 -12.29 -3.76 7.88
CA ASN A 153 -11.61 -4.83 8.60
C ASN A 153 -11.09 -4.37 9.97
N ILE A 154 -10.55 -3.16 10.07
CA ILE A 154 -10.13 -2.61 11.37
C ILE A 154 -11.37 -2.44 12.25
N ARG A 155 -12.41 -1.76 11.76
CA ARG A 155 -13.66 -1.50 12.50
C ARG A 155 -14.34 -2.76 13.00
N SER A 156 -14.39 -3.82 12.18
CA SER A 156 -15.02 -5.09 12.58
C SER A 156 -14.29 -5.80 13.70
N ASN A 157 -13.02 -5.47 13.92
CA ASN A 157 -12.19 -6.05 14.98
C ASN A 157 -12.00 -5.11 16.18
N LEU A 158 -12.54 -3.89 16.12
CA LEU A 158 -12.69 -3.04 17.30
C LEU A 158 -13.73 -3.68 18.23
N THR A 159 -13.43 -3.73 19.51
CA THR A 159 -14.36 -4.20 20.53
C THR A 159 -15.60 -3.29 20.54
N ALA A 160 -16.78 -3.88 20.67
CA ALA A 160 -18.09 -3.23 20.50
C ALA A 160 -18.44 -2.13 21.52
N GLU A 161 -17.49 -1.66 22.32
CA GLU A 161 -17.67 -0.49 23.17
C GLU A 161 -17.32 0.78 22.37
N GLU A 162 -18.37 1.51 22.00
CA GLU A 162 -18.35 2.90 21.51
C GLU A 162 -17.92 3.12 20.04
N VAL A 163 -18.66 2.53 19.10
CA VAL A 163 -18.83 3.17 17.79
C VAL A 163 -19.97 4.18 17.92
N VAL A 164 -19.67 5.37 18.46
CA VAL A 164 -20.55 6.53 18.31
C VAL A 164 -20.42 6.98 16.85
N VAL A 165 -21.44 6.66 16.07
CA VAL A 165 -21.62 7.18 14.71
C VAL A 165 -22.03 8.64 14.86
N GLU A 166 -21.09 9.58 14.72
CA GLU A 166 -21.46 10.96 14.38
C GLU A 166 -21.87 10.98 12.90
N VAL A 167 -23.16 11.21 12.68
CA VAL A 167 -23.81 11.47 11.39
C VAL A 167 -23.64 12.95 11.04
#